data_AF-A0A177EXJ1-F1
#
_entry.id   AF-A0A177EXJ1-F1
#
_cell.length_a   1.000
_cell.length_b   1.000
_cell.length_c   1.000
_cell.angle_alpha   90.00
_cell.angle_beta   90.00
_cell.angle_gamma   90.00
#
_symmetry.space_group_name_H-M   'P 1'
#
loop_
_entity.id
_entity.type
_entity.pdbx_description
1 polymer ?
#
loop_
_entity_poly.entity_id
_entity_poly.type
_entity_poly.pdbx_seq_one_letter_code
_entity_poly.pdbx_strand_id
1 'polypeptide(L)'
;MEIGWRIYALSLVVQILSQTTHAGAELSQRQSTNTTQQIDVSKLPPCLLSTCSSNPLGSAPEDACTPIKPSTLLYEKSCYCALKDPLYCAWSCTWWEWMAVEDWFVQECGPDSDNLSYDGLPACAQSCLHPALVYYGCVSEGRNCFCLHGSLFDCQSNCHKESERTAIKNWLVERCGVSPALGQKGADTGVFYGSAEDDSESRQSPVLFRPKRKELKWYEIFAIVLLCASVLVGVLVWIDLRVRERKRRKPARARGQGGIAHALSENPLALRLRGMGRWKALPGDAEG
;
A
#
# COMPACT_ATOMS: atom_id res chain seq x y z
N MET A 1 23.10 -27.68 21.72
CA MET A 1 23.48 -26.25 21.59
C MET A 1 22.70 -25.55 20.47
N GLU A 2 21.44 -25.93 20.21
CA GLU A 2 20.62 -25.40 19.08
C GLU A 2 19.39 -24.58 19.53
N ILE A 3 19.05 -24.61 20.82
CA ILE A 3 17.87 -23.92 21.35
C ILE A 3 18.12 -22.41 21.50
N GLY A 4 19.38 -22.00 21.70
CA GLY A 4 19.75 -20.59 21.89
C GLY A 4 19.45 -19.73 20.67
N TRP A 5 19.75 -20.19 19.46
CA TRP A 5 19.63 -19.37 18.25
C TRP A 5 18.17 -19.06 17.87
N ARG A 6 17.23 -19.94 18.20
CA ARG A 6 15.79 -19.72 17.93
C ARG A 6 15.19 -18.67 18.87
N ILE A 7 15.68 -18.55 20.09
CA ILE A 7 15.23 -17.54 21.05
C ILE A 7 15.75 -16.16 20.65
N TYR A 8 17.01 -16.08 20.19
CA TYR A 8 17.57 -14.82 19.67
C TYR A 8 16.87 -14.31 18.41
N ALA A 9 16.53 -15.19 17.46
CA ALA A 9 15.82 -14.81 16.24
C ALA A 9 14.41 -14.25 16.52
N LEU A 10 13.68 -14.84 17.48
CA LEU A 10 12.35 -14.35 17.87
C LEU A 10 12.42 -13.02 18.62
N SER A 11 13.42 -12.82 19.47
CA SER A 11 13.62 -11.57 20.20
C SER A 11 13.93 -10.39 19.25
N LEU A 12 14.71 -10.65 18.18
CA LEU A 12 15.05 -9.63 17.19
C LEU A 12 13.83 -9.18 16.37
N VAL A 13 12.95 -10.11 15.98
CA VAL A 13 11.72 -9.80 15.24
C VAL A 13 10.72 -9.00 16.10
N VAL A 14 10.62 -9.32 17.40
CA VAL A 14 9.75 -8.56 18.34
C VAL A 14 10.30 -7.14 18.57
N GLN A 15 11.62 -6.94 18.62
CA GLN A 15 12.20 -5.61 18.75
C GLN A 15 12.00 -4.74 17.49
N ILE A 16 12.10 -5.33 16.29
CA ILE A 16 11.82 -4.60 15.03
C ILE A 16 10.34 -4.19 14.95
N LEU A 17 9.42 -5.08 15.35
CA LEU A 17 7.98 -4.78 15.37
C LEU A 17 7.57 -3.78 16.47
N SER A 18 8.32 -3.69 17.56
CA SER A 18 8.03 -2.73 18.64
C SER A 18 8.51 -1.31 18.32
N GLN A 19 9.53 -1.16 17.46
CA GLN A 19 10.02 0.17 17.06
C GLN A 19 9.14 0.85 16.00
N THR A 20 8.35 0.09 15.22
CA THR A 20 7.42 0.68 14.25
C THR A 20 6.16 1.24 14.90
N THR A 21 5.77 0.77 16.09
CA THR A 21 4.56 1.25 16.77
C THR A 21 4.75 2.55 17.57
N HIS A 22 5.98 2.92 17.94
CA HIS A 22 6.22 4.18 18.67
C HIS A 22 6.47 5.39 17.78
N ALA A 23 6.78 5.22 16.49
CA ALA A 23 6.92 6.33 15.56
C ALA A 23 5.56 6.90 15.07
N GLY A 24 4.45 6.18 15.27
CA GLY A 24 3.12 6.58 14.78
C GLY A 24 2.29 7.42 15.75
N ALA A 25 2.67 7.53 17.02
CA ALA A 25 1.81 8.14 18.05
C ALA A 25 2.12 9.61 18.39
N GLU A 26 3.27 10.16 18.00
CA GLU A 26 3.59 11.58 18.25
C GLU A 26 3.19 12.54 17.12
N LEU A 27 2.75 12.04 15.96
CA LEU A 27 2.38 12.88 14.81
C LEU A 27 0.93 13.41 14.83
N SER A 28 0.09 12.99 15.79
CA SER A 28 -1.33 13.39 15.83
C SER A 28 -1.62 14.58 16.75
N GLN A 29 -0.59 15.18 17.36
CA GLN A 29 -0.75 16.29 18.32
C GLN A 29 0.09 17.51 17.94
N ARG A 30 -0.04 18.01 16.71
CA ARG A 30 0.41 19.37 16.36
C ARG A 30 -0.65 20.14 15.58
N GLN A 31 -0.89 21.34 16.10
CA GLN A 31 -1.51 22.50 15.46
C GLN A 31 -3.03 22.43 15.26
N SER A 32 -3.73 22.68 16.37
CA SER A 32 -4.90 23.55 16.36
C SER A 32 -4.57 24.79 15.52
N THR A 33 -5.23 24.91 14.37
CA THR A 33 -5.06 25.97 13.37
C THR A 33 -5.36 27.32 13.98
N ASN A 34 -4.29 28.04 14.33
CA ASN A 34 -4.36 29.45 14.68
C ASN A 34 -4.47 30.22 13.36
N THR A 35 -5.68 30.66 13.02
CA THR A 35 -6.07 31.23 11.72
C THR A 35 -5.29 32.48 11.31
N THR A 36 -4.53 33.08 12.22
CA THR A 36 -3.67 34.25 11.98
C THR A 36 -2.24 33.91 11.55
N GLN A 37 -1.90 32.64 11.31
CA GLN A 37 -0.58 32.26 10.83
C GLN A 37 -0.34 32.74 9.39
N GLN A 38 0.88 33.21 9.13
CA GLN A 38 1.33 33.68 7.83
C GLN A 38 2.12 32.56 7.14
N ILE A 39 1.95 32.40 5.83
CA ILE A 39 2.80 31.57 5.00
C ILE A 39 3.84 32.46 4.33
N ASP A 40 5.10 32.05 4.43
CA ASP A 40 6.23 32.70 3.80
C ASP A 40 6.70 31.88 2.60
N VAL A 41 6.24 32.27 1.42
CA VAL A 41 6.54 31.65 0.13
C VAL A 41 8.02 31.80 -0.22
N SER A 42 8.77 32.70 0.42
CA SER A 42 10.24 32.77 0.23
C SER A 42 11.01 31.59 0.82
N LYS A 43 10.37 30.79 1.70
CA LYS A 43 10.95 29.56 2.28
C LYS A 43 10.78 28.34 1.40
N LEU A 44 10.13 28.52 0.25
CA LEU A 44 10.01 27.48 -0.76
C LEU A 44 11.40 26.96 -1.18
N PRO A 45 11.53 25.66 -1.48
CA PRO A 45 12.76 25.08 -2.01
C PRO A 45 13.37 25.87 -3.19
N PRO A 46 14.71 25.86 -3.36
CA PRO A 46 15.44 26.86 -4.15
C PRO A 46 15.08 26.98 -5.64
N CYS A 47 14.55 25.92 -6.27
CA CYS A 47 14.14 25.95 -7.68
C CYS A 47 13.04 27.01 -7.96
N LEU A 48 12.42 27.53 -6.90
CA LEU A 48 11.26 28.41 -6.93
C LEU A 48 11.61 29.89 -6.93
N LEU A 49 12.80 30.27 -6.47
CA LEU A 49 13.12 31.69 -6.26
C LEU A 49 13.19 32.50 -7.55
N SER A 50 13.47 31.88 -8.71
CA SER A 50 13.51 32.59 -10.00
C SER A 50 12.15 32.69 -10.70
N THR A 51 11.31 31.65 -10.60
CA THR A 51 10.02 31.58 -11.32
C THR A 51 8.86 32.07 -10.46
N CYS A 52 8.85 31.77 -9.16
CA CYS A 52 7.79 32.19 -8.24
C CYS A 52 7.98 33.63 -7.72
N SER A 53 9.13 34.26 -7.94
CA SER A 53 9.34 35.65 -7.51
C SER A 53 8.57 36.66 -8.35
N SER A 54 8.27 36.33 -9.62
CA SER A 54 7.47 37.18 -10.52
C SER A 54 5.98 36.85 -10.48
N ASN A 55 5.61 35.57 -10.34
CA ASN A 55 4.22 35.14 -10.23
C ASN A 55 4.07 33.93 -9.27
N PRO A 56 4.02 34.17 -7.94
CA PRO A 56 3.91 33.10 -6.95
C PRO A 56 2.54 32.40 -6.93
N LEU A 57 1.51 33.03 -7.52
CA LEU A 57 0.14 32.52 -7.54
C LEU A 57 -0.20 31.76 -8.84
N GLY A 58 0.67 31.86 -9.85
CA GLY A 58 0.59 31.09 -11.08
C GLY A 58 -0.69 31.36 -11.87
N SER A 59 -1.55 30.34 -11.95
CA SER A 59 -2.80 30.41 -12.73
C SER A 59 -4.00 30.93 -11.92
N ALA A 60 -3.83 31.12 -10.60
CA ALA A 60 -4.83 31.78 -9.79
C ALA A 60 -5.00 33.25 -10.23
N PRO A 61 -6.23 33.79 -10.20
CA PRO A 61 -6.47 35.21 -10.42
C PRO A 61 -5.57 36.08 -9.54
N GLU A 62 -5.08 37.22 -10.05
CA GLU A 62 -4.18 38.11 -9.31
C GLU A 62 -4.79 38.62 -7.99
N ASP A 63 -6.12 38.64 -7.90
CA ASP A 63 -6.91 39.04 -6.72
C ASP A 63 -7.34 37.85 -5.84
N ALA A 64 -7.05 36.61 -6.22
CA ALA A 64 -7.47 35.42 -5.46
C ALA A 64 -6.82 35.35 -4.09
N CYS A 65 -5.56 35.79 -3.97
CA CYS A 65 -4.88 35.90 -2.69
C CYS A 65 -3.84 37.01 -2.68
N THR A 66 -4.14 38.13 -2.01
CA THR A 66 -3.21 39.26 -1.95
C THR A 66 -2.15 39.06 -0.85
N PRO A 67 -0.88 39.39 -1.12
CA PRO A 67 0.14 39.36 -0.07
C PRO A 67 -0.19 40.38 1.02
N ILE A 68 0.18 40.08 2.26
CA ILE A 68 -0.10 40.91 3.46
C ILE A 68 0.52 42.30 3.30
N LYS A 69 1.68 42.38 2.64
CA LYS A 69 2.33 43.64 2.28
C LYS A 69 2.68 43.62 0.79
N PRO A 70 2.48 44.74 0.07
CA PRO A 70 2.96 44.87 -1.30
C PRO A 70 4.45 44.55 -1.38
N SER A 71 4.88 43.77 -2.37
CA SER A 71 6.28 43.33 -2.58
C SER A 71 6.80 42.28 -1.59
N THR A 72 5.94 41.69 -0.74
CA THR A 72 6.32 40.56 0.12
C THR A 72 5.76 39.25 -0.42
N LEU A 73 6.49 38.15 -0.20
CA LEU A 73 6.05 36.79 -0.46
C LEU A 73 5.31 36.20 0.77
N LEU A 74 4.64 37.06 1.54
CA LEU A 74 3.94 36.70 2.76
C LEU A 74 2.43 36.73 2.54
N TYR A 75 1.78 35.60 2.76
CA TYR A 75 0.35 35.42 2.54
C TYR A 75 -0.36 34.99 3.81
N GLU A 76 -1.64 35.30 3.91
CA GLU A 76 -2.48 34.69 4.94
C GLU A 76 -2.58 33.19 4.64
N LYS A 77 -2.32 32.35 5.64
CA LYS A 77 -2.32 30.90 5.48
C LYS A 77 -3.66 30.37 4.97
N SER A 78 -4.75 30.85 5.55
CA SER A 78 -6.12 30.48 5.17
C SER A 78 -6.38 30.71 3.68
N CYS A 79 -5.91 31.83 3.15
CA CYS A 79 -6.07 32.25 1.77
C CYS A 79 -5.19 31.42 0.83
N TYR A 80 -3.90 31.32 1.12
CA TYR A 80 -2.95 30.59 0.26
C TYR A 80 -3.28 29.09 0.17
N CYS A 81 -3.62 28.46 1.30
CA CYS A 81 -3.98 27.04 1.34
C CYS A 81 -5.33 26.73 0.66
N ALA A 82 -6.20 27.74 0.49
CA ALA A 82 -7.50 27.58 -0.18
C ALA A 82 -7.41 27.72 -1.71
N LEU A 83 -6.28 28.18 -2.24
CA LEU A 83 -6.03 28.23 -3.68
C LEU A 83 -6.12 26.83 -4.28
N LYS A 84 -6.57 26.73 -5.53
CA LYS A 84 -6.78 25.43 -6.21
C LYS A 84 -5.44 24.82 -6.68
N ASP A 85 -4.49 25.66 -7.05
CA ASP A 85 -3.20 25.29 -7.62
C ASP A 85 -2.03 26.19 -7.12
N PRO A 86 -1.86 26.38 -5.79
CA PRO A 86 -0.84 27.28 -5.23
C PRO A 86 0.61 26.95 -5.60
N LEU A 87 0.87 25.74 -6.13
CA LEU A 87 2.20 25.27 -6.49
C LEU A 87 2.51 25.38 -7.99
N TYR A 88 1.69 26.09 -8.77
CA TYR A 88 1.89 26.24 -10.22
C TYR A 88 3.32 26.65 -10.61
N CYS A 89 3.87 27.65 -9.91
CA CYS A 89 5.20 28.16 -10.20
C CYS A 89 6.33 27.14 -9.93
N ALA A 90 6.03 26.08 -9.17
CA ALA A 90 6.94 24.95 -8.92
C ALA A 90 6.93 23.88 -10.00
N TRP A 91 6.04 24.01 -10.99
CA TRP A 91 5.93 23.02 -12.05
C TRP A 91 7.18 22.94 -12.95
N SER A 92 8.01 23.98 -12.99
CA SER A 92 9.27 23.94 -13.76
C SER A 92 10.42 23.19 -13.05
N CYS A 93 10.26 22.79 -11.79
CA CYS A 93 11.30 22.13 -11.02
C CYS A 93 11.54 20.66 -11.40
N THR A 94 12.67 20.11 -10.96
CA THR A 94 12.91 18.65 -11.04
C THR A 94 11.94 17.89 -10.14
N TRP A 95 11.72 16.60 -10.38
CA TRP A 95 10.80 15.80 -9.57
C TRP A 95 11.17 15.73 -8.08
N TRP A 96 12.47 15.71 -7.77
CA TRP A 96 12.92 15.71 -6.39
C TRP A 96 12.55 17.01 -5.68
N GLU A 97 12.73 18.13 -6.35
CA GLU A 97 12.35 19.44 -5.84
C GLU A 97 10.83 19.56 -5.75
N TRP A 98 10.08 19.09 -6.75
CA TRP A 98 8.61 19.03 -6.73
C TRP A 98 8.10 18.31 -5.47
N MET A 99 8.62 17.12 -5.17
CA MET A 99 8.23 16.39 -3.95
C MET A 99 8.55 17.18 -2.67
N ALA A 100 9.71 17.83 -2.59
CA ALA A 100 10.06 18.68 -1.45
C ALA A 100 9.11 19.88 -1.29
N VAL A 101 8.58 20.39 -2.40
CA VAL A 101 7.61 21.49 -2.43
C VAL A 101 6.22 21.02 -1.99
N GLU A 102 5.77 19.85 -2.45
CA GLU A 102 4.54 19.22 -1.97
C GLU A 102 4.62 18.95 -0.46
N ASP A 103 5.74 18.40 0.02
CA ASP A 103 5.97 18.15 1.45
C ASP A 103 5.92 19.45 2.26
N TRP A 104 6.56 20.53 1.77
CA TRP A 104 6.48 21.85 2.39
C TRP A 104 5.05 22.37 2.43
N PHE A 105 4.30 22.24 1.34
CA PHE A 105 2.91 22.71 1.28
C PHE A 105 2.03 21.95 2.27
N VAL A 106 2.17 20.63 2.36
CA VAL A 106 1.45 19.80 3.32
C VAL A 106 1.86 20.14 4.76
N GLN A 107 3.14 20.43 5.01
CA GLN A 107 3.61 20.86 6.34
C GLN A 107 2.99 22.21 6.75
N GLU A 108 2.91 23.16 5.82
CA GLU A 108 2.34 24.47 6.10
C GLU A 108 0.81 24.42 6.16
N CYS A 109 0.13 23.81 5.18
CA CYS A 109 -1.32 23.85 5.02
C CYS A 109 -2.08 22.69 5.68
N GLY A 110 -1.38 21.62 6.08
CA GLY A 110 -1.94 20.43 6.71
C GLY A 110 -2.10 19.24 5.74
N PRO A 111 -2.30 18.02 6.28
CA PRO A 111 -2.32 16.77 5.50
C PRO A 111 -3.42 16.71 4.43
N ASP A 112 -4.57 17.35 4.66
CA ASP A 112 -5.69 17.31 3.72
C ASP A 112 -5.67 18.43 2.68
N SER A 113 -4.68 19.33 2.74
CA SER A 113 -4.64 20.53 1.90
C SER A 113 -4.44 20.24 0.41
N ASP A 114 -3.76 19.13 0.10
CA ASP A 114 -3.46 18.70 -1.26
C ASP A 114 -4.14 17.38 -1.66
N ASN A 115 -5.09 16.88 -0.87
CA ASN A 115 -5.69 15.58 -1.18
C ASN A 115 -6.59 15.65 -2.42
N LEU A 116 -6.30 14.83 -3.44
CA LEU A 116 -7.19 14.64 -4.59
C LEU A 116 -8.31 13.64 -4.27
N SER A 117 -9.48 14.14 -3.88
CA SER A 117 -10.65 13.27 -3.74
C SER A 117 -11.20 12.85 -5.12
N TYR A 118 -11.30 11.54 -5.32
CA TYR A 118 -11.92 10.93 -6.49
C TYR A 118 -13.46 10.87 -6.41
N ASP A 119 -14.05 11.38 -5.34
CA ASP A 119 -15.51 11.40 -5.18
C ASP A 119 -16.14 12.27 -6.26
N GLY A 120 -17.16 11.72 -6.94
CA GLY A 120 -17.83 12.34 -8.09
C GLY A 120 -17.28 11.91 -9.45
N LEU A 121 -16.11 11.26 -9.49
CA LEU A 121 -15.56 10.69 -10.72
C LEU A 121 -16.26 9.34 -11.03
N PRO A 122 -16.68 9.07 -12.27
CA PRO A 122 -17.31 7.81 -12.61
C PRO A 122 -16.31 6.64 -12.54
N ALA A 123 -16.82 5.45 -12.19
CA ALA A 123 -16.00 4.25 -12.02
C ALA A 123 -15.13 3.91 -13.24
N CYS A 124 -15.59 4.21 -14.45
CA CYS A 124 -14.86 3.99 -15.72
C CYS A 124 -13.53 4.75 -15.79
N ALA A 125 -13.43 5.93 -15.16
CA ALA A 125 -12.20 6.72 -15.11
C ALA A 125 -11.46 6.52 -13.78
N GLN A 126 -12.18 6.37 -12.67
CA GLN A 126 -11.62 6.28 -11.32
C GLN A 126 -10.61 5.14 -11.15
N SER A 127 -10.94 3.94 -11.63
CA SER A 127 -10.05 2.78 -11.49
C SER A 127 -8.77 2.89 -12.32
N CYS A 128 -8.78 3.73 -13.35
CA CYS A 128 -7.64 3.98 -14.24
C CYS A 128 -6.78 5.15 -13.74
N LEU A 129 -7.39 6.21 -13.22
CA LEU A 129 -6.70 7.46 -12.92
C LEU A 129 -5.73 7.32 -11.74
N HIS A 130 -6.14 6.62 -10.69
CA HIS A 130 -5.32 6.39 -9.50
C HIS A 130 -3.95 5.78 -9.82
N PRO A 131 -3.85 4.62 -10.50
CA PRO A 131 -2.54 4.07 -10.87
C PRO A 131 -1.80 4.96 -11.88
N ALA A 132 -2.52 5.59 -12.83
CA ALA A 132 -1.89 6.42 -13.85
C ALA A 132 -1.16 7.64 -13.26
N LEU A 133 -1.76 8.29 -12.25
CA LEU A 133 -1.17 9.41 -11.51
C LEU A 133 0.13 9.01 -10.81
N VAL A 134 0.08 7.90 -10.07
CA VAL A 134 1.26 7.35 -9.40
C VAL A 134 2.33 6.97 -10.43
N TYR A 135 1.97 6.41 -11.59
CA TYR A 135 2.94 6.11 -12.64
C TYR A 135 3.57 7.35 -13.27
N TYR A 136 2.83 8.45 -13.36
CA TYR A 136 3.32 9.68 -13.95
C TYR A 136 4.37 10.37 -13.09
N GLY A 137 4.27 10.32 -11.76
CA GLY A 137 5.12 11.15 -10.90
C GLY A 137 4.42 11.68 -9.65
N CYS A 138 3.09 11.72 -9.67
CA CYS A 138 2.27 12.25 -8.58
C CYS A 138 2.11 11.20 -7.46
N VAL A 139 3.21 10.84 -6.80
CA VAL A 139 3.26 9.78 -5.76
C VAL A 139 2.32 10.07 -4.61
N SER A 140 2.20 11.34 -4.23
CA SER A 140 1.35 11.85 -3.16
C SER A 140 -0.13 11.84 -3.53
N GLU A 141 -0.47 11.57 -4.79
CA GLU A 141 -1.81 11.78 -5.36
C GLU A 141 -2.34 13.19 -5.07
N GLY A 142 -1.42 14.16 -5.03
CA GLY A 142 -1.72 15.55 -4.78
C GLY A 142 -2.63 16.16 -5.84
N ARG A 143 -3.61 16.95 -5.41
CA ARG A 143 -4.45 17.76 -6.28
C ARG A 143 -3.59 18.71 -7.12
N ASN A 144 -2.58 19.32 -6.52
CA ASN A 144 -1.64 20.19 -7.20
C ASN A 144 -0.96 19.47 -8.37
N CYS A 145 -0.36 18.30 -8.14
CA CYS A 145 0.32 17.56 -9.20
C CYS A 145 -0.63 17.18 -10.35
N PHE A 146 -1.83 16.68 -10.02
CA PHE A 146 -2.81 16.30 -11.03
C PHE A 146 -3.32 17.50 -11.84
N CYS A 147 -3.76 18.56 -11.16
CA CYS A 147 -4.37 19.71 -11.80
C CYS A 147 -3.37 20.51 -12.65
N LEU A 148 -2.11 20.59 -12.22
CA LEU A 148 -1.03 21.20 -13.00
C LEU A 148 -0.60 20.35 -14.19
N HIS A 149 -0.61 19.02 -14.05
CA HIS A 149 -0.33 18.15 -15.17
C HIS A 149 -1.43 18.25 -16.25
N GLY A 150 -2.69 18.33 -15.82
CA GLY A 150 -3.78 18.65 -16.74
C GLY A 150 -4.21 17.51 -17.66
N SER A 151 -3.94 16.25 -17.29
CA SER A 151 -4.27 15.08 -18.09
C SER A 151 -4.93 13.98 -17.26
N LEU A 152 -5.92 13.32 -17.84
CA LEU A 152 -6.59 12.12 -17.33
C LEU A 152 -5.90 10.83 -17.78
N PHE A 153 -4.76 10.90 -18.48
CA PHE A 153 -4.00 9.71 -18.95
C PHE A 153 -4.86 8.72 -19.74
N ASP A 154 -5.71 9.23 -20.61
CA ASP A 154 -6.68 8.46 -21.40
C ASP A 154 -7.73 7.68 -20.59
N CYS A 155 -7.83 7.89 -19.28
CA CYS A 155 -8.81 7.18 -18.45
C CYS A 155 -10.27 7.53 -18.79
N GLN A 156 -10.52 8.70 -19.37
CA GLN A 156 -11.83 9.09 -19.89
C GLN A 156 -12.29 8.27 -21.10
N SER A 157 -11.36 7.63 -21.83
CA SER A 157 -11.68 6.90 -23.07
C SER A 157 -12.65 5.73 -22.84
N ASN A 158 -12.68 5.17 -21.63
CA ASN A 158 -13.59 4.08 -21.24
C ASN A 158 -14.98 4.58 -20.80
N CYS A 159 -15.19 5.90 -20.76
CA CYS A 159 -16.42 6.54 -20.30
C CYS A 159 -17.25 7.02 -21.50
N HIS A 160 -18.19 6.17 -21.94
CA HIS A 160 -18.96 6.41 -23.16
C HIS A 160 -20.30 7.09 -22.92
N LYS A 161 -20.84 7.07 -21.69
CA LYS A 161 -22.15 7.67 -21.41
C LYS A 161 -22.02 9.17 -21.23
N GLU A 162 -22.99 9.91 -21.72
CA GLU A 162 -23.07 11.37 -21.55
C GLU A 162 -23.05 11.78 -20.07
N SER A 163 -23.74 11.00 -19.22
CA SER A 163 -23.74 11.21 -17.77
C SER A 163 -22.34 11.04 -17.14
N GLU A 164 -21.52 10.12 -17.64
CA GLU A 164 -20.16 9.88 -17.16
C GLU A 164 -19.23 11.01 -17.59
N ARG A 165 -19.33 11.45 -18.85
CA ARG A 165 -18.56 12.59 -19.36
C ARG A 165 -18.91 13.88 -18.63
N THR A 166 -20.20 14.11 -18.38
CA THR A 166 -20.66 15.25 -17.57
C THR A 166 -20.12 15.18 -16.15
N ALA A 167 -20.09 14.00 -15.53
CA ALA A 167 -19.51 13.80 -14.20
C ALA A 167 -18.00 14.12 -14.19
N ILE A 168 -17.24 13.64 -15.19
CA ILE A 168 -15.80 13.96 -15.34
C ILE A 168 -15.59 15.48 -15.46
N LYS A 169 -16.34 16.14 -16.34
CA LYS A 169 -16.26 17.59 -16.51
C LYS A 169 -16.50 18.33 -15.20
N ASN A 170 -17.60 18.02 -14.50
CA ASN A 170 -17.96 18.70 -13.27
C ASN A 170 -16.91 18.46 -12.18
N TRP A 171 -16.40 17.23 -12.09
CA TRP A 171 -15.33 16.88 -11.17
C TRP A 171 -14.04 17.67 -11.47
N LEU A 172 -13.64 17.80 -12.73
CA LEU A 172 -12.48 18.62 -13.12
C LEU A 172 -12.65 20.10 -12.72
N VAL A 173 -13.83 20.68 -12.99
CA VAL A 173 -14.15 22.07 -12.61
C VAL A 173 -14.10 22.25 -11.09
N GLU A 174 -14.67 21.32 -10.32
CA GLU A 174 -14.72 21.41 -8.87
C GLU A 174 -13.33 21.22 -8.22
N ARG A 175 -12.59 20.20 -8.65
CA ARG A 175 -11.31 19.82 -8.05
C ARG A 175 -10.20 20.77 -8.49
N CYS A 176 -10.11 21.07 -9.79
CA CYS A 176 -9.01 21.86 -10.33
C CYS A 176 -9.36 23.33 -10.58
N GLY A 177 -10.62 23.75 -10.40
CA GLY A 177 -11.00 25.15 -10.64
C GLY A 177 -10.94 25.57 -12.11
N VAL A 178 -10.83 24.61 -13.05
CA VAL A 178 -10.74 24.91 -14.47
C VAL A 178 -12.07 25.43 -15.02
N SER A 179 -12.00 26.16 -16.13
CA SER A 179 -13.22 26.64 -16.79
C SER A 179 -14.11 25.48 -17.26
N PRO A 180 -15.44 25.66 -17.35
CA PRO A 180 -16.33 24.62 -17.86
C PRO A 180 -15.97 24.12 -19.26
N ALA A 181 -15.35 24.96 -20.09
CA ALA A 181 -14.87 24.60 -21.42
C ALA A 181 -13.64 23.69 -21.36
N LEU A 182 -12.68 23.96 -20.46
CA LEU A 182 -11.54 23.09 -20.22
C LEU A 182 -11.94 21.77 -19.57
N GLY A 183 -12.89 21.81 -18.63
CA GLY A 183 -13.48 20.59 -18.06
C GLY A 183 -14.16 19.73 -19.12
N GLN A 184 -14.86 20.35 -20.07
CA GLN A 184 -15.45 19.64 -21.21
C GLN A 184 -14.37 19.01 -22.11
N LYS A 185 -13.33 19.79 -22.47
CA LYS A 185 -12.18 19.29 -23.23
C LYS A 185 -11.52 18.09 -22.53
N GLY A 186 -11.34 18.16 -21.22
CA GLY A 186 -10.84 17.05 -20.40
C GLY A 186 -11.72 15.81 -20.47
N ALA A 187 -13.03 15.97 -20.38
CA ALA A 187 -13.97 14.85 -20.49
C ALA A 187 -13.95 14.20 -21.90
N ASP A 188 -13.72 14.99 -22.95
CA ASP A 188 -13.74 14.52 -24.33
C ASP A 188 -12.39 13.95 -24.81
N THR A 189 -11.29 14.63 -24.49
CA THR A 189 -9.95 14.29 -25.01
C THR A 189 -8.98 13.83 -23.94
N GLY A 190 -9.33 13.95 -22.66
CA GLY A 190 -8.45 13.62 -21.55
C GLY A 190 -7.47 14.71 -21.15
N VAL A 191 -7.44 15.85 -21.85
CA VAL A 191 -6.48 16.93 -21.60
C VAL A 191 -7.25 18.21 -21.29
N PHE A 192 -7.03 18.77 -20.10
CA PHE A 192 -7.77 19.92 -19.57
C PHE A 192 -6.88 21.09 -19.13
N TYR A 193 -5.61 21.07 -19.52
CA TYR A 193 -4.69 22.21 -19.40
C TYR A 193 -4.15 22.60 -20.80
N GLY A 194 -3.81 23.87 -21.02
CA GLY A 194 -3.27 24.39 -22.29
C GLY A 194 -1.75 24.52 -22.20
N SER A 195 -0.93 24.17 -23.20
CA SER A 195 -1.13 24.10 -24.64
C SER A 195 -0.85 22.71 -25.20
N ALA A 196 -1.48 22.36 -26.34
CA ALA A 196 -1.16 21.15 -27.11
C ALA A 196 0.22 21.22 -27.81
N GLU A 197 1.09 22.16 -27.42
CA GLU A 197 2.39 22.44 -28.04
C GLU A 197 3.53 22.67 -27.04
N ASP A 198 3.31 22.58 -25.72
CA ASP A 198 4.44 22.56 -24.78
C ASP A 198 4.93 21.12 -24.62
N ASP A 199 5.85 20.75 -25.51
CA ASP A 199 6.74 19.61 -25.37
C ASP A 199 7.38 19.64 -23.97
N SER A 200 6.75 18.98 -23.00
CA SER A 200 7.31 18.70 -21.67
C SER A 200 8.45 17.66 -21.74
N GLU A 201 9.26 17.71 -22.80
CA GLU A 201 10.58 17.07 -22.90
C GLU A 201 11.61 17.89 -22.12
N SER A 202 11.51 17.97 -20.78
CA SER A 202 12.70 18.34 -19.99
C SER A 202 12.64 18.02 -18.50
N ARG A 203 11.48 17.64 -17.94
CA ARG A 203 11.47 17.07 -16.60
C ARG A 203 12.28 15.78 -16.66
N GLN A 204 13.52 15.82 -16.19
CA GLN A 204 14.36 14.64 -15.97
C GLN A 204 13.47 13.59 -15.35
N SER A 205 13.21 12.53 -16.14
CA SER A 205 12.01 11.71 -15.99
C SER A 205 11.74 11.36 -14.53
N PRO A 206 10.48 11.38 -14.10
CA PRO A 206 10.13 10.98 -12.74
C PRO A 206 10.77 9.63 -12.49
N VAL A 207 11.58 9.54 -11.44
CA VAL A 207 12.18 8.28 -10.97
C VAL A 207 11.12 7.43 -10.29
N LEU A 208 9.85 7.54 -10.71
CA LEU A 208 8.95 6.41 -10.61
C LEU A 208 9.42 5.45 -11.67
N PHE A 209 10.27 4.54 -11.18
CA PHE A 209 10.44 3.23 -11.74
C PHE A 209 9.06 2.76 -12.22
N ARG A 210 8.79 2.94 -13.52
CA ARG A 210 8.33 1.80 -14.29
C ARG A 210 9.38 0.77 -13.93
N PRO A 211 9.12 -0.29 -13.12
CA PRO A 211 9.75 -1.51 -13.52
C PRO A 211 9.28 -1.60 -14.97
N LYS A 212 10.18 -1.30 -15.93
CA LYS A 212 10.06 -1.91 -17.25
C LYS A 212 9.65 -3.31 -16.86
N ARG A 213 8.45 -3.74 -17.27
CA ARG A 213 8.13 -5.16 -17.24
C ARG A 213 9.19 -5.75 -18.15
N LYS A 214 10.38 -5.95 -17.60
CA LYS A 214 11.44 -6.73 -18.18
C LYS A 214 10.73 -8.05 -18.20
N GLU A 215 10.38 -8.48 -19.40
CA GLU A 215 9.99 -9.86 -19.60
C GLU A 215 11.04 -10.68 -18.85
N LEU A 216 10.57 -11.39 -17.82
CA LEU A 216 11.46 -12.12 -16.93
C LEU A 216 12.30 -13.00 -17.83
N LYS A 217 13.61 -12.76 -17.82
CA LYS A 217 14.50 -13.57 -18.65
C LYS A 217 14.38 -15.00 -18.15
N TRP A 218 14.53 -15.98 -19.05
CA TRP A 218 14.30 -17.39 -18.72
C TRP A 218 15.06 -17.87 -17.47
N TYR A 219 16.26 -17.32 -17.22
CA TYR A 219 17.04 -17.60 -16.02
C TYR A 219 16.47 -17.00 -14.72
N GLU A 220 15.76 -15.87 -14.77
CA GLU A 220 15.09 -15.26 -13.60
C GLU A 220 13.88 -16.11 -13.20
N ILE A 221 13.11 -16.58 -14.18
CA ILE A 221 12.02 -17.55 -13.95
C ILE A 221 12.58 -18.83 -13.34
N PHE A 222 13.68 -19.36 -13.89
CA PHE A 222 14.34 -20.55 -13.37
C PHE A 222 14.81 -20.36 -11.91
N ALA A 223 15.39 -19.21 -11.58
CA ALA A 223 15.82 -18.89 -10.22
C ALA A 223 14.64 -18.85 -9.23
N ILE A 224 13.51 -18.24 -9.61
CA ILE A 224 12.29 -18.22 -8.79
C ILE A 224 11.77 -19.64 -8.56
N VAL A 225 11.72 -20.48 -9.60
CA VAL A 225 11.27 -21.87 -9.50
C VAL A 225 12.19 -22.68 -8.58
N LEU A 226 13.51 -22.54 -8.70
CA LEU A 226 14.47 -23.21 -7.82
C LEU A 226 14.33 -22.76 -6.37
N LEU A 227 14.11 -21.46 -6.14
CA LEU A 227 13.87 -20.93 -4.81
C LEU A 227 12.60 -21.55 -4.20
N CYS A 228 11.48 -21.55 -4.94
CA CYS A 228 10.24 -22.20 -4.48
C CYS A 228 10.42 -23.70 -4.18
N ALA A 229 11.13 -24.43 -5.05
CA ALA A 229 11.42 -25.85 -4.85
C ALA A 229 12.29 -26.08 -3.60
N SER A 230 13.30 -25.25 -3.38
CA SER A 230 14.18 -25.34 -2.20
C SER A 230 13.42 -25.11 -0.89
N VAL A 231 12.49 -24.14 -0.87
CA VAL A 231 11.62 -23.87 0.29
C VAL A 231 10.70 -25.05 0.54
N LEU A 232 10.09 -25.63 -0.50
CA LEU A 232 9.23 -26.80 -0.36
C LEU A 232 9.99 -28.01 0.20
N VAL A 233 11.19 -28.30 -0.30
CA VAL A 233 12.03 -29.38 0.23
C VAL A 233 12.40 -29.11 1.69
N GLY A 234 12.76 -27.88 2.02
CA GLY A 234 13.05 -27.46 3.41
C GLY A 234 11.85 -27.71 4.34
N VAL A 235 10.65 -27.36 3.91
CA VAL A 235 9.41 -27.60 4.67
C VAL A 235 9.15 -29.10 4.84
N LEU A 236 9.31 -29.91 3.79
CA LEU A 236 9.11 -31.36 3.86
C LEU A 236 10.10 -32.02 4.83
N VAL A 237 11.39 -31.65 4.76
CA VAL A 237 12.42 -32.15 5.69
C VAL A 237 12.09 -31.72 7.12
N TRP A 238 11.67 -30.48 7.34
CA TRP A 238 11.27 -30.00 8.65
C TRP A 238 10.08 -30.80 9.23
N ILE A 239 9.08 -31.10 8.41
CA ILE A 239 7.94 -31.95 8.81
C ILE A 239 8.42 -33.36 9.17
N ASP A 240 9.27 -33.99 8.35
CA ASP A 240 9.79 -35.34 8.63
C ASP A 240 10.58 -35.38 9.95
N LEU A 241 11.47 -34.40 10.18
CA LEU A 241 12.21 -34.29 11.43
C LEU A 241 11.27 -34.12 12.63
N ARG A 242 10.24 -33.29 12.52
CA ARG A 242 9.22 -33.12 13.58
C ARG A 242 8.43 -34.40 13.84
N VAL A 243 8.09 -35.17 12.80
CA VAL A 243 7.40 -36.47 12.95
C VAL A 243 8.31 -37.48 13.65
N ARG A 244 9.60 -37.53 13.29
CA ARG A 244 10.60 -38.40 13.95
C ARG A 244 10.79 -38.03 15.42
N GLU A 245 10.89 -36.75 15.75
CA GLU A 245 10.93 -36.27 17.14
C GLU A 245 9.69 -36.72 17.93
N ARG A 246 8.48 -36.58 17.36
CA ARG A 246 7.24 -37.02 18.00
C ARG A 246 7.22 -38.53 18.24
N LYS A 247 7.72 -39.33 17.29
CA LYS A 247 7.84 -40.80 17.46
C LYS A 247 8.84 -41.16 18.56
N ARG A 248 9.99 -40.47 18.65
CA ARG A 248 10.99 -40.69 19.72
C ARG A 248 10.51 -40.22 21.10
N ARG A 249 9.66 -39.20 21.15
CA ARG A 249 9.09 -38.67 22.40
C ARG A 249 7.89 -39.44 22.93
N LYS A 250 7.33 -40.43 22.21
CA LYS A 250 6.36 -41.36 22.81
C LYS A 250 7.09 -42.13 23.91
N PRO A 251 6.84 -41.84 25.20
CA PRO A 251 7.45 -42.61 26.27
C PRO A 251 6.91 -44.03 26.18
N ALA A 252 7.72 -45.02 26.52
CA ALA A 252 7.28 -46.37 26.79
C ALA A 252 6.36 -46.41 28.04
N ARG A 253 5.19 -45.75 27.99
CA ARG A 253 4.10 -45.91 28.94
C ARG A 253 3.25 -47.11 28.51
N ALA A 254 3.88 -48.28 28.52
CA ALA A 254 3.22 -49.59 28.45
C ALA A 254 4.16 -50.70 28.96
N ARG A 255 5.01 -50.41 29.95
CA ARG A 255 5.83 -51.43 30.64
C ARG A 255 5.94 -51.13 32.13
N GLY A 256 4.79 -50.84 32.74
CA GLY A 256 4.66 -50.46 34.14
C GLY A 256 3.28 -50.80 34.70
N GLN A 257 2.78 -52.01 34.42
CA GLN A 257 1.67 -52.63 35.15
C GLN A 257 1.70 -54.13 34.83
N GLY A 258 2.26 -54.92 35.75
CA GLY A 258 2.35 -56.38 35.59
C GLY A 258 3.56 -56.99 36.29
N GLY A 259 3.83 -56.58 37.53
CA GLY A 259 5.00 -57.06 38.26
C GLY A 259 4.85 -57.05 39.77
N ILE A 260 3.63 -57.20 40.30
CA ILE A 260 3.38 -57.56 41.70
C ILE A 260 2.09 -58.39 41.75
N ALA A 261 2.18 -59.69 41.47
CA ALA A 261 1.30 -60.72 42.04
C ALA A 261 1.80 -62.10 41.63
N HIS A 262 1.77 -63.02 42.60
CA HIS A 262 1.98 -64.47 42.49
C HIS A 262 3.41 -65.01 42.53
N ALA A 263 4.06 -64.76 43.68
CA ALA A 263 4.59 -65.87 44.46
C ALA A 263 3.43 -66.53 45.23
N LEU A 264 3.04 -67.74 44.81
CA LEU A 264 2.22 -68.76 45.53
C LEU A 264 2.16 -69.96 44.57
N SER A 265 3.07 -70.93 44.68
CA SER A 265 2.94 -72.09 45.57
C SER A 265 1.68 -72.91 45.27
N GLU A 266 1.91 -74.08 44.64
CA GLU A 266 1.16 -75.34 44.83
C GLU A 266 -0.31 -75.43 44.36
N ASN A 267 -0.55 -76.18 43.27
CA ASN A 267 -1.16 -77.52 43.35
C ASN A 267 -1.48 -78.11 41.95
N PRO A 268 -0.90 -79.27 41.57
CA PRO A 268 -1.16 -79.94 40.28
C PRO A 268 -2.43 -80.81 40.24
N LEU A 269 -3.43 -80.54 41.10
CA LEU A 269 -4.62 -81.41 41.27
C LEU A 269 -5.96 -80.84 40.75
N ALA A 270 -5.98 -79.67 40.08
CA ALA A 270 -7.16 -79.21 39.34
C ALA A 270 -7.29 -79.84 37.93
N LEU A 271 -6.54 -80.92 37.70
CA LEU A 271 -6.61 -81.82 36.55
C LEU A 271 -7.72 -82.87 36.76
N ARG A 272 -8.98 -82.42 36.78
CA ARG A 272 -10.19 -83.25 36.59
C ARG A 272 -11.40 -82.32 36.68
N LEU A 273 -12.31 -82.38 35.70
CA LEU A 273 -13.63 -81.69 35.64
C LEU A 273 -13.80 -80.44 34.74
N ARG A 274 -13.07 -80.33 33.64
CA ARG A 274 -13.65 -79.71 32.42
C ARG A 274 -13.50 -80.63 31.22
N GLY A 275 -14.14 -81.79 31.36
CA GLY A 275 -14.51 -82.61 30.24
C GLY A 275 -15.67 -81.98 29.47
N MET A 276 -15.64 -82.26 28.17
CA MET A 276 -16.81 -82.39 27.29
C MET A 276 -17.65 -81.14 27.03
N GLY A 277 -17.47 -80.59 25.82
CA GLY A 277 -18.35 -79.56 25.28
C GLY A 277 -17.97 -79.15 23.86
N ARG A 278 -17.93 -80.12 22.94
CA ARG A 278 -17.69 -79.93 21.50
C ARG A 278 -18.94 -79.31 20.86
N TRP A 279 -19.03 -78.00 20.79
CA TRP A 279 -20.09 -77.34 20.01
C TRP A 279 -19.63 -77.22 18.55
N LYS A 280 -20.28 -78.01 17.70
CA LYS A 280 -20.12 -78.02 16.25
C LYS A 280 -21.17 -77.06 15.69
N ALA A 281 -20.73 -76.07 14.91
CA ALA A 281 -21.61 -75.14 14.22
C ALA A 281 -22.44 -75.88 13.15
N LEU A 282 -23.75 -75.60 13.11
CA LEU A 282 -24.65 -75.95 12.01
C LEU A 282 -24.75 -74.77 11.04
N PRO A 283 -24.63 -75.00 9.72
CA PRO A 283 -24.94 -74.01 8.70
C PRO A 283 -26.36 -74.22 8.13
N GLY A 284 -27.06 -73.13 7.84
CA GLY A 284 -28.24 -73.13 6.97
C GLY A 284 -29.51 -72.58 7.62
N ASP A 285 -29.93 -71.41 7.14
CA ASP A 285 -31.32 -71.01 6.81
C ASP A 285 -31.17 -69.59 6.24
N ALA A 286 -31.15 -69.41 4.92
CA ALA A 286 -32.25 -69.47 3.95
C ALA A 286 -33.22 -68.27 4.07
N GLU A 287 -33.49 -67.74 2.89
CA GLU A 287 -34.20 -66.51 2.52
C GLU A 287 -35.65 -66.45 3.01
N GLY A 288 -36.17 -65.23 3.18
CA GLY A 288 -37.57 -64.95 3.47
C GLY A 288 -37.77 -63.57 4.10
#